data_AF-A0A3C0K470-F1
#
_entry.id   AF-A0A3C0K470-F1
#
_cell.length_a   1.000
_cell.length_b   1.000
_cell.length_c   1.000
_cell.angle_alpha   90.00
_cell.angle_beta   90.00
_cell.angle_gamma   90.00
#
_symmetry.space_group_name_H-M   'P 1'
#
loop_
_entity.id
_entity.type
_entity.pdbx_description
1 polymer ?
#
loop_
_entity_poly.entity_id
_entity_poly.type
_entity_poly.pdbx_seq_one_letter_code
_entity_poly.pdbx_strand_id
1 'polypeptide(L)'
;VPAHDQRDFEFASKYGIEIKPVIKPIDDNGLFDGETIDSPILDLGQMINSGPLTGTSADDAINTTINWLESNGKGQRAVNYRLHDWLISRQRYWGTPIPMVYCDQCGMQPVNEDQLPVLLPDEIEWKPTGESPLKYHPTWKNVDCPKCGDNAIRETDTMDTFMCSSWYQYRYLSPEYHDGPWDSNEFDYWMPVDTYTGGIEHATMHLIYFRYFTKVLRDLGMVNYDEPVVSLRNQGVILGEDSEKMSKSRGNVISPDHLVESYGADAVRAYLMFFARWEQGAPWSSTGIEGISRWLHRVWRLVLEFVEHKNKDDISISEVSEKALRDLTRKIHKTIQDVSNDMDKFQFNTVISSLMELTNTLNKAYTNSLSSNSEFMHGLETLLLLMAPIVPHISEELWLKLGNSYSVHNQSWPVVDREAVIEEEIVLVIQVNGKVRDRLLVDANINADTAKSLAIKCDNVQKYLQGKDPKQIIYIPGRLVNVVL
;
A
#
# COMPACT_ATOMS: atom_id res chain seq x y z
N VAL A 1 23.74 -19.54 -27.03
CA VAL A 1 25.11 -19.45 -27.59
C VAL A 1 26.08 -19.59 -26.43
N PRO A 2 26.79 -20.73 -26.26
CA PRO A 2 27.55 -21.03 -25.03
C PRO A 2 28.51 -19.94 -24.60
N ALA A 3 29.19 -19.28 -25.53
CA ALA A 3 30.12 -18.21 -25.19
C ALA A 3 29.47 -16.94 -24.61
N HIS A 4 28.15 -16.79 -24.71
CA HIS A 4 27.42 -15.55 -24.43
C HIS A 4 26.10 -15.76 -23.67
N ASP A 5 25.81 -16.98 -23.19
CA ASP A 5 24.69 -17.28 -22.29
C ASP A 5 25.19 -18.24 -21.22
N GLN A 6 24.93 -17.90 -19.95
CA GLN A 6 25.41 -18.66 -18.80
C GLN A 6 24.93 -20.11 -18.77
N ARG A 7 23.64 -20.34 -19.08
CA ARG A 7 23.05 -21.69 -19.04
C ARG A 7 23.61 -22.54 -20.17
N ASP A 8 23.79 -21.94 -21.35
CA ASP A 8 24.38 -22.62 -22.49
C ASP A 8 25.87 -22.92 -22.28
N PHE A 9 26.61 -22.03 -21.60
CA PHE A 9 28.01 -22.25 -21.20
C PHE A 9 28.11 -23.47 -20.29
N GLU A 10 27.35 -23.49 -19.20
CA GLU A 10 27.35 -24.61 -18.23
C GLU A 10 26.99 -25.94 -18.91
N PHE A 11 25.99 -25.92 -19.79
CA PHE A 11 25.60 -27.09 -20.56
C PHE A 11 26.75 -27.55 -21.48
N ALA A 12 27.34 -26.64 -22.25
CA ALA A 12 28.40 -26.97 -23.18
C ALA A 12 29.66 -27.49 -22.47
N SER A 13 30.08 -26.82 -21.39
CA SER A 13 31.21 -27.25 -20.56
C SER A 13 30.99 -28.64 -19.97
N LYS A 14 29.78 -28.93 -19.48
CA LYS A 14 29.44 -30.24 -18.89
C LYS A 14 29.52 -31.38 -19.91
N TYR A 15 29.10 -31.13 -21.15
CA TYR A 15 29.02 -32.16 -22.19
C TYR A 15 30.17 -32.12 -23.20
N GLY A 16 31.19 -31.27 -22.99
CA GLY A 16 32.33 -31.14 -23.90
C GLY A 16 31.94 -30.63 -25.30
N ILE A 17 30.90 -29.79 -25.37
CA ILE A 17 30.47 -29.15 -26.62
C ILE A 17 31.37 -27.93 -26.86
N GLU A 18 31.75 -27.71 -28.12
CA GLU A 18 32.58 -26.57 -28.53
C GLU A 18 31.95 -25.23 -28.09
N ILE A 19 32.78 -24.37 -27.49
CA ILE A 19 32.39 -23.04 -27.04
C ILE A 19 33.16 -22.03 -27.89
N LYS A 20 32.46 -21.38 -28.82
CA LYS A 20 33.05 -20.44 -29.77
C LYS A 20 32.63 -18.99 -29.47
N PRO A 21 33.55 -18.09 -29.15
CA PRO A 21 33.23 -16.68 -28.96
C PRO A 21 32.95 -16.00 -30.30
N VAL A 22 31.87 -15.22 -30.35
CA VAL A 22 31.45 -14.40 -31.49
C VAL A 22 31.30 -12.91 -31.14
N ILE A 23 31.52 -12.55 -29.88
CA ILE A 23 31.56 -11.17 -29.38
C ILE A 23 32.89 -10.94 -28.68
N LYS A 24 33.53 -9.82 -28.99
CA LYS A 24 34.75 -9.38 -28.31
C LYS A 24 34.41 -8.67 -27.00
N PRO A 25 35.04 -9.02 -25.86
CA PRO A 25 34.86 -8.29 -24.61
C PRO A 25 35.33 -6.82 -24.73
N ILE A 26 34.65 -5.90 -24.06
CA ILE A 26 35.03 -4.47 -24.03
C ILE A 26 36.28 -4.25 -23.15
N ASP A 27 36.34 -4.89 -21.97
CA ASP A 27 37.35 -4.67 -20.94
C ASP A 27 38.46 -5.73 -20.92
N ASP A 28 39.03 -6.00 -22.09
CA ASP A 28 40.04 -7.04 -22.27
C ASP A 28 41.49 -6.54 -22.03
N ASN A 29 41.75 -5.23 -22.09
CA ASN A 29 43.13 -4.70 -22.20
C ASN A 29 43.95 -5.31 -23.37
N GLY A 30 43.30 -5.98 -24.33
CA GLY A 30 43.94 -6.62 -25.49
C GLY A 30 44.53 -8.01 -25.23
N LEU A 31 44.12 -8.70 -24.16
CA LEU A 31 44.57 -10.04 -23.79
C LEU A 31 43.76 -11.18 -24.42
N PHE A 32 42.62 -10.88 -25.05
CA PHE A 32 41.68 -11.83 -25.60
C PHE A 32 42.16 -12.27 -26.97
N ASP A 33 42.50 -13.55 -27.07
CA ASP A 33 43.04 -14.19 -28.27
C ASP A 33 41.99 -14.43 -29.36
N GLY A 34 40.70 -14.19 -29.07
CA GLY A 34 39.59 -14.38 -29.99
C GLY A 34 39.06 -15.81 -30.07
N GLU A 35 39.58 -16.74 -29.26
CA GLU A 35 39.22 -18.17 -29.31
C GLU A 35 38.94 -18.76 -27.93
N THR A 36 39.73 -18.44 -26.91
CA THR A 36 39.66 -19.08 -25.58
C THR A 36 38.81 -18.27 -24.62
N ILE A 37 37.84 -18.93 -23.95
CA ILE A 37 37.08 -18.31 -22.86
C ILE A 37 36.97 -19.25 -21.65
N ASP A 38 37.26 -18.70 -20.47
CA ASP A 38 37.11 -19.41 -19.19
C ASP A 38 35.75 -19.15 -18.53
N SER A 39 35.01 -18.15 -19.02
CA SER A 39 33.68 -17.77 -18.57
C SER A 39 32.89 -17.13 -19.72
N PRO A 40 31.54 -17.15 -19.70
CA PRO A 40 30.74 -16.56 -20.76
C PRO A 40 30.87 -15.03 -20.76
N ILE A 41 30.96 -14.45 -21.96
CA ILE A 41 31.00 -13.00 -22.20
C ILE A 41 29.55 -12.53 -22.34
N LEU A 42 29.02 -11.88 -21.30
CA LEU A 42 27.62 -11.44 -21.24
C LEU A 42 27.41 -10.00 -21.74
N ASP A 43 28.48 -9.22 -21.86
CA ASP A 43 28.42 -7.85 -22.33
C ASP A 43 28.24 -7.77 -23.86
N LEU A 44 27.69 -6.65 -24.30
CA LEU A 44 27.67 -6.31 -25.72
C LEU A 44 29.09 -5.93 -26.17
N GLY A 45 29.43 -6.24 -27.40
CA GLY A 45 30.77 -6.00 -27.94
C GLY A 45 30.79 -6.12 -29.45
N GLN A 46 31.95 -5.81 -30.06
CA GLN A 46 32.11 -5.95 -31.49
C GLN A 46 31.98 -7.42 -31.92
N MET A 47 31.28 -7.67 -33.02
CA MET A 47 31.12 -9.02 -33.57
C MET A 47 32.46 -9.53 -34.14
N ILE A 48 32.86 -10.73 -33.72
CA ILE A 48 34.01 -11.48 -34.23
C ILE A 48 33.55 -12.86 -34.70
N ASN A 49 34.37 -13.55 -35.50
CA ASN A 49 34.08 -14.93 -35.92
C ASN A 49 32.66 -15.14 -36.53
N SER A 50 32.09 -14.10 -37.14
CA SER A 50 30.66 -14.00 -37.51
C SER A 50 30.43 -13.87 -39.02
N GLY A 51 31.39 -14.32 -39.84
CA GLY A 51 31.30 -14.26 -41.31
C GLY A 51 31.11 -12.82 -41.82
N PRO A 52 30.07 -12.53 -42.64
CA PRO A 52 29.83 -11.20 -43.22
C PRO A 52 29.49 -10.12 -42.19
N LEU A 53 29.20 -10.50 -40.95
CA LEU A 53 28.87 -9.58 -39.86
C LEU A 53 30.07 -9.25 -38.97
N THR A 54 31.23 -9.87 -39.24
CA THR A 54 32.47 -9.61 -38.50
C THR A 54 32.87 -8.13 -38.61
N GLY A 55 33.19 -7.51 -37.48
CA GLY A 55 33.55 -6.10 -37.39
C GLY A 55 32.38 -5.16 -37.08
N THR A 56 31.13 -5.66 -37.09
CA THR A 56 29.96 -4.87 -36.69
C THR A 56 30.09 -4.42 -35.24
N SER A 57 29.81 -3.14 -34.98
CA SER A 57 29.84 -2.53 -33.65
C SER A 57 28.82 -3.18 -32.72
N ALA A 58 29.01 -3.04 -31.40
CA ALA A 58 28.07 -3.52 -30.40
C ALA A 58 26.66 -2.92 -30.59
N ASP A 59 26.60 -1.61 -30.88
CA ASP A 59 25.35 -0.86 -31.03
C ASP A 59 24.57 -1.29 -32.28
N ASP A 60 25.26 -1.67 -33.35
CA ASP A 60 24.65 -2.03 -34.63
C ASP A 60 24.42 -3.55 -34.77
N ALA A 61 25.02 -4.37 -33.91
CA ALA A 61 25.07 -5.83 -34.04
C ALA A 61 23.68 -6.48 -34.21
N ILE A 62 22.73 -6.12 -33.34
CA ILE A 62 21.38 -6.71 -33.34
C ILE A 62 20.63 -6.34 -34.63
N ASN A 63 20.57 -5.05 -34.96
CA ASN A 63 19.81 -4.58 -36.13
C ASN A 63 20.43 -5.07 -37.44
N THR A 64 21.76 -5.06 -37.55
CA THR A 64 22.47 -5.56 -38.73
C THR A 64 22.24 -7.06 -38.91
N THR A 65 22.28 -7.84 -37.82
CA THR A 65 21.99 -9.27 -37.86
C THR A 65 20.55 -9.56 -38.28
N ILE A 66 19.57 -8.83 -37.74
CA ILE A 66 18.15 -8.97 -38.12
C ILE A 66 17.97 -8.66 -39.61
N ASN A 67 18.49 -7.53 -40.09
CA ASN A 67 18.37 -7.13 -41.50
C ASN A 67 19.02 -8.16 -42.43
N TRP A 68 20.17 -8.72 -42.02
CA TRP A 68 20.83 -9.76 -42.77
C TRP A 68 19.99 -11.05 -42.82
N LEU A 69 19.41 -11.48 -41.70
CA LEU A 69 18.52 -12.65 -41.65
C LEU A 69 17.29 -12.46 -42.54
N GLU A 70 16.66 -11.28 -42.50
CA GLU A 70 15.47 -10.94 -43.30
C GLU A 70 15.80 -10.90 -44.80
N SER A 71 16.87 -10.20 -45.19
CA SER A 71 17.29 -10.09 -46.59
C SER A 71 17.68 -11.43 -47.22
N ASN A 72 18.04 -12.42 -46.38
CA ASN A 72 18.39 -13.77 -46.82
C ASN A 72 17.25 -14.79 -46.62
N GLY A 73 16.06 -14.37 -46.16
CA GLY A 73 14.93 -15.27 -45.92
C GLY A 73 15.18 -16.33 -44.84
N LYS A 74 16.06 -16.03 -43.86
CA LYS A 74 16.48 -16.94 -42.78
C LYS A 74 15.87 -16.61 -41.41
N GLY A 75 15.09 -15.55 -41.32
CA GLY A 75 14.43 -15.12 -40.10
C GLY A 75 13.74 -13.78 -40.29
N GLN A 76 12.99 -13.38 -39.28
CA GLN A 76 12.33 -12.08 -39.22
C GLN A 76 12.33 -11.56 -37.78
N ARG A 77 12.22 -10.25 -37.62
CA ARG A 77 11.99 -9.66 -36.30
C ARG A 77 10.69 -10.21 -35.69
N ALA A 78 10.78 -10.60 -34.42
CA ALA A 78 9.64 -11.03 -33.63
C ALA A 78 9.68 -10.36 -32.26
N VAL A 79 8.51 -10.06 -31.71
CA VAL A 79 8.34 -9.60 -30.33
C VAL A 79 7.80 -10.78 -29.53
N ASN A 80 8.52 -11.17 -28.49
CA ASN A 80 8.09 -12.22 -27.57
C ASN A 80 7.78 -11.62 -26.20
N TYR A 81 6.73 -12.12 -25.58
CA TYR A 81 6.35 -11.78 -24.21
C TYR A 81 6.67 -12.95 -23.29
N ARG A 82 7.14 -12.65 -22.07
CA ARG A 82 7.26 -13.66 -21.01
C ARG A 82 5.89 -14.08 -20.45
N LEU A 83 4.89 -13.22 -20.59
CA LEU A 83 3.51 -13.50 -20.19
C LEU A 83 2.94 -14.61 -21.08
N HIS A 84 2.28 -15.58 -20.46
CA HIS A 84 1.55 -16.64 -21.15
C HIS A 84 0.05 -16.39 -21.03
N ASP A 85 -0.73 -17.05 -21.87
CA ASP A 85 -2.19 -17.03 -21.75
C ASP A 85 -2.65 -17.58 -20.41
N TRP A 86 -3.80 -17.08 -19.96
CA TRP A 86 -4.37 -17.47 -18.68
C TRP A 86 -5.11 -18.81 -18.78
N LEU A 87 -4.51 -19.85 -18.21
CA LEU A 87 -5.18 -21.14 -18.04
C LEU A 87 -6.24 -21.02 -16.93
N ILE A 88 -7.51 -20.91 -17.31
CA ILE A 88 -8.62 -20.75 -16.36
C ILE A 88 -9.24 -22.07 -15.88
N SER A 89 -9.07 -23.18 -16.61
CA SER A 89 -9.72 -24.45 -16.26
C SER A 89 -9.04 -25.14 -15.07
N ARG A 90 -9.82 -25.71 -14.15
CA ARG A 90 -9.35 -26.43 -12.97
C ARG A 90 -10.10 -27.75 -12.83
N GLN A 91 -9.36 -28.83 -12.62
CA GLN A 91 -9.91 -30.17 -12.31
C GLN A 91 -10.32 -30.27 -10.84
N ARG A 92 -11.20 -29.37 -10.38
CA ARG A 92 -11.69 -29.26 -9.00
C ARG A 92 -13.21 -29.14 -9.01
N TYR A 93 -13.84 -29.54 -7.92
CA TYR A 93 -15.29 -29.38 -7.75
C TYR A 93 -15.67 -27.95 -7.36
N TRP A 94 -14.97 -27.37 -6.39
CA TRP A 94 -15.35 -26.08 -5.80
C TRP A 94 -14.86 -24.90 -6.65
N GLY A 95 -15.66 -24.54 -7.65
CA GLY A 95 -15.45 -23.40 -8.53
C GLY A 95 -16.64 -23.20 -9.46
N THR A 96 -16.66 -22.07 -10.19
CA THR A 96 -17.73 -21.77 -11.15
C THR A 96 -17.66 -22.72 -12.34
N PRO A 97 -18.72 -23.50 -12.67
CA PRO A 97 -18.72 -24.34 -13.86
C PRO A 97 -18.48 -23.52 -15.14
N ILE A 98 -17.64 -24.03 -16.02
CA ILE A 98 -17.40 -23.40 -17.32
C ILE A 98 -18.65 -23.65 -18.21
N PRO A 99 -19.31 -22.61 -18.75
CA PRO A 99 -20.59 -22.75 -19.45
C PRO A 99 -20.39 -23.22 -20.91
N MET A 100 -19.73 -24.36 -21.08
CA MET A 100 -19.47 -25.01 -22.36
C MET A 100 -19.96 -26.46 -22.35
N VAL A 101 -20.34 -26.97 -23.52
CA VAL A 101 -20.66 -28.38 -23.75
C VAL A 101 -19.90 -28.91 -24.96
N TYR A 102 -19.66 -30.22 -24.99
CA TYR A 102 -18.97 -30.94 -26.04
C TYR A 102 -19.93 -31.90 -26.72
N CYS A 103 -20.16 -31.69 -28.02
CA CYS A 103 -21.00 -32.52 -28.86
C CYS A 103 -20.13 -33.20 -29.94
N ASP A 104 -20.32 -34.50 -30.17
CA ASP A 104 -19.53 -35.25 -31.17
C ASP A 104 -19.74 -34.75 -32.61
N GLN A 105 -20.90 -34.16 -32.91
CA GLN A 105 -21.23 -33.63 -34.24
C GLN A 105 -20.87 -32.15 -34.39
N CYS A 106 -21.14 -31.34 -33.37
CA CYS A 106 -20.98 -29.88 -33.45
C CYS A 106 -19.66 -29.37 -32.85
N GLY A 107 -18.90 -30.20 -32.14
CA GLY A 107 -17.74 -29.78 -31.35
C GLY A 107 -18.14 -29.03 -30.09
N MET A 108 -17.29 -28.09 -29.67
CA MET A 108 -17.49 -27.25 -28.50
C MET A 108 -18.57 -26.19 -28.76
N GLN A 109 -19.57 -26.11 -27.89
CA GLN A 109 -20.67 -25.14 -27.97
C GLN A 109 -20.87 -24.43 -26.62
N PRO A 110 -21.16 -23.11 -26.60
CA PRO A 110 -21.53 -22.43 -25.37
C PRO A 110 -22.92 -22.85 -24.90
N VAL A 111 -23.13 -22.85 -23.60
CA VAL A 111 -24.47 -23.00 -23.00
C VAL A 111 -25.32 -21.77 -23.37
N ASN A 112 -26.61 -21.96 -23.62
CA ASN A 112 -27.52 -20.85 -23.94
C ASN A 112 -27.73 -19.95 -22.70
N GLU A 113 -27.96 -18.66 -22.92
CA GLU A 113 -28.11 -17.67 -21.85
C GLU A 113 -29.28 -17.98 -20.90
N ASP A 114 -30.39 -18.50 -21.43
CA ASP A 114 -31.58 -18.92 -20.66
C ASP A 114 -31.35 -20.19 -19.82
N GLN A 115 -30.23 -20.89 -20.02
CA GLN A 115 -29.81 -22.05 -19.25
C GLN A 115 -28.74 -21.70 -18.20
N LEU A 116 -28.34 -20.42 -18.10
CA LEU A 116 -27.46 -19.93 -17.05
C LEU A 116 -28.26 -19.64 -15.75
N PRO A 117 -27.63 -19.78 -14.57
CA PRO A 117 -26.28 -20.30 -14.35
C PRO A 117 -26.23 -21.84 -14.42
N VAL A 118 -25.08 -22.37 -14.87
CA VAL A 118 -24.79 -23.81 -14.70
C VAL A 118 -24.43 -24.04 -13.23
N LEU A 119 -25.40 -24.52 -12.45
CA LEU A 119 -25.21 -24.79 -11.03
C LEU A 119 -24.36 -26.04 -10.79
N LEU A 120 -23.51 -25.99 -9.77
CA LEU A 120 -22.85 -27.20 -9.25
C LEU A 120 -23.92 -28.15 -8.67
N PRO A 121 -23.76 -29.47 -8.83
CA PRO A 121 -24.62 -30.44 -8.16
C PRO A 121 -24.26 -30.49 -6.67
N ASP A 122 -25.25 -30.60 -5.78
CA ASP A 122 -25.01 -30.70 -4.32
C ASP A 122 -24.38 -32.05 -3.89
N GLU A 123 -24.69 -33.13 -4.62
CA GLU A 123 -24.31 -34.50 -4.29
C GLU A 123 -23.07 -34.97 -5.09
N ILE A 124 -21.91 -35.02 -4.45
CA ILE A 124 -20.64 -35.45 -5.09
C ILE A 124 -20.04 -36.67 -4.39
N GLU A 125 -19.50 -37.57 -5.22
CA GLU A 125 -18.62 -38.65 -4.77
C GLU A 125 -17.15 -38.22 -4.89
N TRP A 126 -16.40 -38.29 -3.79
CA TRP A 126 -14.99 -37.89 -3.74
C TRP A 126 -14.07 -39.09 -4.02
N LYS A 127 -13.37 -39.07 -5.17
CA LYS A 127 -12.39 -40.10 -5.55
C LYS A 127 -10.97 -39.52 -5.67
N PRO A 128 -9.93 -40.22 -5.20
CA PRO A 128 -8.53 -39.75 -5.28
C PRO A 128 -7.92 -40.03 -6.67
N THR A 129 -8.58 -39.61 -7.76
CA THR A 129 -8.15 -39.89 -9.14
C THR A 129 -7.27 -38.80 -9.74
N GLY A 130 -7.25 -37.60 -9.14
CA GLY A 130 -6.60 -36.42 -9.71
C GLY A 130 -7.43 -35.71 -10.79
N GLU A 131 -8.63 -36.22 -11.11
CA GLU A 131 -9.57 -35.62 -12.05
C GLU A 131 -10.69 -34.86 -11.33
N SER A 132 -11.43 -34.02 -12.06
CA SER A 132 -12.61 -33.32 -11.51
C SER A 132 -13.67 -34.31 -11.02
N PRO A 133 -14.20 -34.17 -9.78
CA PRO A 133 -15.30 -35.00 -9.31
C PRO A 133 -16.55 -34.94 -10.20
N LEU A 134 -16.77 -33.81 -10.88
CA LEU A 134 -17.90 -33.60 -11.80
C LEU A 134 -17.89 -34.58 -12.97
N LYS A 135 -16.71 -35.06 -13.39
CA LYS A 135 -16.56 -36.05 -14.46
C LYS A 135 -17.23 -37.38 -14.15
N TYR A 136 -17.33 -37.73 -12.87
CA TYR A 136 -17.93 -38.97 -12.39
C TYR A 136 -19.38 -38.82 -11.97
N HIS A 137 -19.92 -37.59 -11.95
CA HIS A 137 -21.31 -37.38 -11.59
C HIS A 137 -22.22 -38.07 -12.63
N PRO A 138 -23.18 -38.92 -12.19
CA PRO A 138 -23.90 -39.82 -13.09
C PRO A 138 -24.79 -39.10 -14.11
N THR A 139 -25.42 -37.98 -13.69
CA THR A 139 -26.43 -37.28 -14.51
C THR A 139 -25.99 -35.88 -14.93
N TRP A 140 -25.45 -35.07 -14.01
CA TRP A 140 -25.10 -33.66 -14.22
C TRP A 140 -24.30 -33.37 -15.50
N LYS A 141 -23.34 -34.20 -15.88
CA LYS A 141 -22.53 -33.90 -17.08
C LYS A 141 -23.28 -34.13 -18.40
N ASN A 142 -24.35 -34.91 -18.42
CA ASN A 142 -25.06 -35.26 -19.65
C ASN A 142 -26.15 -34.21 -19.94
N VAL A 143 -26.12 -33.62 -21.12
CA VAL A 143 -27.05 -32.58 -21.56
C VAL A 143 -27.29 -32.68 -23.06
N ASP A 144 -28.31 -31.99 -23.56
CA ASP A 144 -28.52 -31.84 -25.00
C ASP A 144 -27.63 -30.73 -25.56
N CYS A 145 -27.13 -30.93 -26.77
CA CYS A 145 -26.37 -29.94 -27.51
C CYS A 145 -27.25 -28.73 -27.83
N PRO A 146 -26.88 -27.50 -27.44
CA PRO A 146 -27.70 -26.31 -27.68
C PRO A 146 -27.86 -25.98 -29.17
N LYS A 147 -27.01 -26.55 -30.04
CA LYS A 147 -27.04 -26.33 -31.49
C LYS A 147 -27.89 -27.35 -32.25
N CYS A 148 -27.77 -28.65 -31.96
CA CYS A 148 -28.43 -29.71 -32.73
C CYS A 148 -29.42 -30.58 -31.93
N GLY A 149 -29.45 -30.47 -30.60
CA GLY A 149 -30.28 -31.28 -29.73
C GLY A 149 -29.78 -32.70 -29.45
N ASP A 150 -28.68 -33.14 -30.08
CA ASP A 150 -28.08 -34.45 -29.79
C ASP A 150 -27.41 -34.50 -28.42
N ASN A 151 -27.11 -35.70 -27.91
CA ASN A 151 -26.36 -35.88 -26.67
C ASN A 151 -25.02 -35.12 -26.69
N ALA A 152 -24.75 -34.40 -25.61
CA ALA A 152 -23.52 -33.67 -25.34
C ALA A 152 -23.09 -33.84 -23.88
N ILE A 153 -21.83 -33.50 -23.62
CA ILE A 153 -21.23 -33.57 -22.28
C ILE A 153 -20.81 -32.15 -21.87
N ARG A 154 -21.26 -31.69 -20.69
CA ARG A 154 -20.78 -30.42 -20.09
C ARG A 154 -19.27 -30.44 -19.91
N GLU A 155 -18.64 -29.28 -20.00
CA GLU A 155 -17.32 -29.08 -19.42
C GLU A 155 -17.39 -29.41 -17.92
N THR A 156 -16.44 -30.23 -17.47
CA THR A 156 -16.39 -30.74 -16.09
C THR A 156 -15.32 -30.06 -15.26
N ASP A 157 -14.47 -29.25 -15.90
CA ASP A 157 -13.60 -28.31 -15.21
C ASP A 157 -14.38 -27.08 -14.75
N THR A 158 -13.92 -26.52 -13.64
CA THR A 158 -14.40 -25.24 -13.11
C THR A 158 -13.41 -24.14 -13.44
N MET A 159 -13.88 -22.89 -13.44
CA MET A 159 -13.02 -21.72 -13.56
C MET A 159 -12.13 -21.57 -12.32
N ASP A 160 -10.92 -21.08 -12.54
CA ASP A 160 -9.99 -20.63 -11.53
C ASP A 160 -10.59 -19.50 -10.68
N THR A 161 -10.24 -19.48 -9.39
CA THR A 161 -10.80 -18.51 -8.44
C THR A 161 -10.49 -17.06 -8.80
N PHE A 162 -9.41 -16.77 -9.55
CA PHE A 162 -9.12 -15.42 -10.00
C PHE A 162 -10.14 -14.90 -11.01
N MET A 163 -10.93 -15.77 -11.65
CA MET A 163 -12.03 -15.33 -12.50
C MET A 163 -13.04 -14.49 -11.70
N CYS A 164 -13.48 -14.99 -10.55
CA CYS A 164 -14.42 -14.26 -9.68
C CYS A 164 -13.79 -12.99 -9.09
N SER A 165 -12.53 -13.07 -8.65
CA SER A 165 -11.87 -11.91 -8.03
C SER A 165 -11.44 -10.83 -9.04
N SER A 166 -11.54 -11.06 -10.35
CA SER A 166 -11.15 -10.06 -11.35
C SER A 166 -12.17 -8.94 -11.54
N TRP A 167 -13.41 -9.13 -11.08
CA TRP A 167 -14.52 -8.19 -11.38
C TRP A 167 -15.50 -7.95 -10.21
N TYR A 168 -15.27 -8.57 -9.05
CA TYR A 168 -16.10 -8.44 -7.85
C TYR A 168 -16.34 -6.98 -7.39
N GLN A 169 -15.39 -6.07 -7.64
CA GLN A 169 -15.52 -4.65 -7.35
C GLN A 169 -16.72 -4.01 -8.06
N TYR A 170 -17.06 -4.46 -9.26
CA TYR A 170 -18.24 -3.99 -9.99
C TYR A 170 -19.51 -4.60 -9.41
N ARG A 171 -19.46 -5.87 -8.98
CA ARG A 171 -20.63 -6.55 -8.41
C ARG A 171 -21.01 -5.99 -7.04
N TYR A 172 -20.05 -5.48 -6.26
CA TYR A 172 -20.35 -4.83 -4.97
C TYR A 172 -21.33 -3.67 -5.07
N LEU A 173 -21.37 -3.00 -6.22
CA LEU A 173 -22.22 -1.82 -6.43
C LEU A 173 -23.71 -2.19 -6.42
N SER A 174 -24.05 -3.43 -6.79
CA SER A 174 -25.44 -3.88 -6.91
C SER A 174 -25.54 -5.42 -6.81
N PRO A 175 -25.30 -5.99 -5.62
CA PRO A 175 -25.19 -7.44 -5.43
C PRO A 175 -26.50 -8.20 -5.69
N GLU A 176 -27.65 -7.53 -5.59
CA GLU A 176 -28.99 -8.08 -5.82
C GLU A 176 -29.54 -7.73 -7.22
N TYR A 177 -28.74 -7.13 -8.11
CA TYR A 177 -29.18 -6.81 -9.47
C TYR A 177 -29.18 -8.05 -10.36
N HIS A 178 -30.30 -8.32 -11.04
CA HIS A 178 -30.51 -9.57 -11.79
C HIS A 178 -30.55 -9.41 -13.31
N ASP A 179 -30.66 -8.19 -13.84
CA ASP A 179 -30.79 -7.92 -15.29
C ASP A 179 -29.42 -7.73 -15.97
N GLY A 180 -28.32 -8.07 -15.29
CA GLY A 180 -26.96 -7.92 -15.78
C GLY A 180 -25.91 -8.03 -14.67
N PRO A 181 -24.63 -7.69 -14.96
CA PRO A 181 -23.56 -7.84 -13.99
C PRO A 181 -23.63 -6.79 -12.86
N TRP A 182 -24.15 -5.59 -13.16
CA TRP A 182 -24.40 -4.50 -12.20
C TRP A 182 -25.45 -3.50 -12.74
N ASP A 183 -26.07 -2.73 -11.83
CA ASP A 183 -26.87 -1.53 -12.14
C ASP A 183 -25.95 -0.41 -12.64
N SER A 184 -26.26 0.14 -13.82
CA SER A 184 -25.48 1.19 -14.45
C SER A 184 -25.45 2.50 -13.66
N ASN A 185 -26.52 2.84 -12.92
CA ASN A 185 -26.54 4.07 -12.12
C ASN A 185 -25.57 3.99 -10.94
N GLU A 186 -25.52 2.84 -10.27
CA GLU A 186 -24.57 2.59 -9.19
C GLU A 186 -23.13 2.56 -9.72
N PHE A 187 -22.93 2.00 -10.91
CA PHE A 187 -21.64 2.02 -11.59
C PHE A 187 -21.14 3.44 -11.88
N ASP A 188 -21.97 4.27 -12.51
CA ASP A 188 -21.61 5.63 -12.89
C ASP A 188 -21.33 6.54 -11.68
N TYR A 189 -21.94 6.23 -10.53
CA TYR A 189 -21.72 6.97 -9.29
C TYR A 189 -20.41 6.60 -8.60
N TRP A 190 -20.11 5.30 -8.48
CA TRP A 190 -19.02 4.81 -7.63
C TRP A 190 -17.68 4.60 -8.34
N MET A 191 -17.68 4.39 -9.66
CA MET A 191 -16.48 3.94 -10.38
C MET A 191 -15.74 5.08 -11.09
N PRO A 192 -14.40 4.97 -11.26
CA PRO A 192 -13.52 3.88 -10.82
C PRO A 192 -13.23 3.89 -9.32
N VAL A 193 -12.69 2.80 -8.78
CA VAL A 193 -12.29 2.74 -7.37
C VAL A 193 -11.15 3.73 -7.10
N ASP A 194 -11.37 4.68 -6.18
CA ASP A 194 -10.35 5.70 -5.84
C ASP A 194 -9.07 5.10 -5.26
N THR A 195 -9.21 4.24 -4.24
CA THR A 195 -8.09 3.63 -3.55
C THR A 195 -8.36 2.15 -3.28
N TYR A 196 -7.47 1.30 -3.78
CA TYR A 196 -7.49 -0.13 -3.54
C TYR A 196 -6.31 -0.54 -2.65
N THR A 197 -6.62 -1.28 -1.58
CA THR A 197 -5.62 -1.77 -0.62
C THR A 197 -5.50 -3.29 -0.70
N GLY A 198 -4.28 -3.81 -0.81
CA GLY A 198 -4.05 -5.26 -0.83
C GLY A 198 -2.56 -5.60 -0.72
N GLY A 199 -2.25 -6.81 -0.27
CA GLY A 199 -0.85 -7.22 -0.09
C GLY A 199 -0.08 -7.31 -1.42
N ILE A 200 1.23 -7.07 -1.37
CA ILE A 200 2.11 -7.07 -2.55
C ILE A 200 2.19 -8.45 -3.24
N GLU A 201 1.84 -9.53 -2.53
CA GLU A 201 1.77 -10.89 -3.05
C GLU A 201 0.83 -11.04 -4.26
N HIS A 202 -0.10 -10.10 -4.46
CA HIS A 202 -1.06 -10.11 -5.55
C HIS A 202 -0.57 -9.40 -6.83
N ALA A 203 0.65 -8.84 -6.84
CA ALA A 203 1.18 -8.01 -7.92
C ALA A 203 1.20 -8.69 -9.30
N THR A 204 1.55 -9.97 -9.37
CA THR A 204 1.76 -10.70 -10.64
C THR A 204 0.64 -11.66 -11.00
N MET A 205 -0.45 -11.72 -10.22
CA MET A 205 -1.59 -12.59 -10.46
C MET A 205 -2.88 -11.77 -10.45
N HIS A 206 -3.57 -11.70 -9.31
CA HIS A 206 -4.83 -10.97 -9.14
C HIS A 206 -4.78 -9.57 -9.76
N LEU A 207 -3.76 -8.75 -9.46
CA LEU A 207 -3.69 -7.38 -10.00
C LEU A 207 -3.47 -7.33 -11.52
N ILE A 208 -2.90 -8.38 -12.13
CA ILE A 208 -2.85 -8.49 -13.60
C ILE A 208 -4.22 -8.87 -14.14
N TYR A 209 -4.88 -9.88 -13.57
CA TYR A 209 -6.18 -10.36 -14.04
C TYR A 209 -7.27 -9.31 -13.86
N PHE A 210 -7.28 -8.62 -12.72
CA PHE A 210 -8.13 -7.49 -12.40
C PHE A 210 -8.05 -6.36 -13.45
N ARG A 211 -6.83 -6.00 -13.86
CA ARG A 211 -6.61 -5.01 -14.94
C ARG A 211 -6.99 -5.55 -16.30
N TYR A 212 -6.61 -6.79 -16.61
CA TYR A 212 -6.95 -7.45 -17.87
C TYR A 212 -8.47 -7.50 -18.07
N PHE A 213 -9.20 -7.94 -17.06
CA PHE A 213 -10.66 -8.06 -17.10
C PHE A 213 -11.33 -6.70 -17.30
N THR A 214 -10.83 -5.65 -16.66
CA THR A 214 -11.30 -4.27 -16.88
C THR A 214 -11.13 -3.84 -18.35
N LYS A 215 -9.98 -4.13 -18.96
CA LYS A 215 -9.72 -3.79 -20.36
C LYS A 215 -10.59 -4.60 -21.33
N VAL A 216 -10.86 -5.87 -21.01
CA VAL A 216 -11.83 -6.68 -21.76
C VAL A 216 -13.23 -6.06 -21.67
N LEU A 217 -13.69 -5.69 -20.47
CA LEU A 217 -14.99 -5.03 -20.29
C LEU A 217 -15.07 -3.70 -21.05
N ARG A 218 -13.98 -2.95 -21.09
CA ARG A 218 -13.87 -1.69 -21.85
C ARG A 218 -14.03 -1.95 -23.35
N ASP A 219 -13.32 -2.96 -23.85
CA ASP A 219 -13.36 -3.32 -25.28
C ASP A 219 -14.72 -3.90 -25.70
N LEU A 220 -15.48 -4.45 -24.74
CA LEU A 220 -16.89 -4.82 -24.90
C LEU A 220 -17.87 -3.64 -24.75
N GLY A 221 -17.38 -2.43 -24.44
CA GLY A 221 -18.20 -1.23 -24.27
C GLY A 221 -18.95 -1.14 -22.93
N MET A 222 -18.60 -1.96 -21.95
CA MET A 222 -19.27 -2.04 -20.65
C MET A 222 -18.70 -1.05 -19.62
N VAL A 223 -17.45 -0.62 -19.81
CA VAL A 223 -16.80 0.43 -19.01
C VAL A 223 -16.07 1.42 -19.93
N ASN A 224 -15.86 2.66 -19.48
CA ASN A 224 -15.31 3.74 -20.30
C ASN A 224 -13.92 4.23 -19.84
N TYR A 225 -13.19 3.42 -19.06
CA TYR A 225 -11.84 3.72 -18.57
C TYR A 225 -10.90 2.51 -18.71
N ASP A 226 -9.60 2.79 -18.64
CA ASP A 226 -8.55 1.80 -18.93
C ASP A 226 -8.10 1.00 -17.71
N GLU A 227 -8.21 1.56 -16.51
CA GLU A 227 -7.68 0.98 -15.28
C GLU A 227 -8.78 0.96 -14.20
N PRO A 228 -8.92 -0.16 -13.45
CA PRO A 228 -10.00 -0.32 -12.47
C PRO A 228 -9.88 0.54 -11.22
N VAL A 229 -8.68 1.05 -10.94
CA VAL A 229 -8.35 1.78 -9.70
C VAL A 229 -7.50 3.01 -10.01
N VAL A 230 -7.73 4.10 -9.29
CA VAL A 230 -6.92 5.32 -9.39
C VAL A 230 -5.62 5.20 -8.58
N SER A 231 -5.71 4.62 -7.37
CA SER A 231 -4.57 4.41 -6.48
C SER A 231 -4.52 2.99 -5.95
N LEU A 232 -3.33 2.37 -6.00
CA LEU A 232 -3.01 1.14 -5.29
C LEU A 232 -2.14 1.46 -4.08
N ARG A 233 -2.49 0.88 -2.93
CA ARG A 233 -1.72 0.95 -1.69
C ARG A 233 -1.49 -0.46 -1.18
N ASN A 234 -0.22 -0.83 -0.95
CA ASN A 234 0.10 -2.16 -0.44
C ASN A 234 0.44 -2.10 1.04
N GLN A 235 -0.33 -2.80 1.88
CA GLN A 235 0.03 -2.97 3.29
C GLN A 235 1.25 -3.89 3.41
N GLY A 236 2.06 -3.63 4.42
CA GLY A 236 3.14 -4.51 4.81
C GLY A 236 2.63 -5.76 5.51
N VAL A 237 3.47 -6.79 5.51
CA VAL A 237 3.14 -8.08 6.13
C VAL A 237 3.38 -7.99 7.63
N ILE A 238 2.37 -8.37 8.42
CA ILE A 238 2.52 -8.58 9.87
C ILE A 238 3.15 -9.96 10.07
N LEU A 239 4.30 -9.99 10.74
CA LEU A 239 5.01 -11.22 11.06
C LEU A 239 4.62 -11.69 12.47
N GLY A 240 4.81 -12.98 12.77
CA GLY A 240 4.72 -13.50 14.12
C GLY A 240 5.75 -12.87 15.05
N GLU A 241 5.64 -13.15 16.35
CA GLU A 241 6.63 -12.69 17.35
C GLU A 241 8.02 -13.29 17.08
N ASP A 242 8.07 -14.42 16.37
CA ASP A 242 9.27 -15.08 15.85
C ASP A 242 9.86 -14.39 14.60
N SER A 243 9.30 -13.26 14.17
CA SER A 243 9.68 -12.53 12.94
C SER A 243 9.51 -13.34 11.65
N GLU A 244 8.66 -14.36 11.69
CA GLU A 244 8.35 -15.21 10.56
C GLU A 244 6.93 -14.96 10.05
N LYS A 245 6.67 -15.22 8.76
CA LYS A 245 5.31 -15.11 8.23
C LYS A 245 4.35 -16.01 9.03
N MET A 246 3.24 -15.44 9.52
CA MET A 246 2.25 -16.18 10.27
C MET A 246 1.62 -17.30 9.41
N SER A 247 1.54 -18.51 9.95
CA SER A 247 0.88 -19.63 9.27
C SER A 247 0.38 -20.69 10.26
N LYS A 248 -0.73 -21.37 9.92
CA LYS A 248 -1.27 -22.45 10.75
C LYS A 248 -0.26 -23.56 11.02
N SER A 249 0.56 -23.92 10.02
CA SER A 249 1.59 -24.95 10.15
C SER A 249 2.71 -24.58 11.12
N ARG A 250 2.98 -23.28 11.33
CA ARG A 250 3.99 -22.79 12.27
C ARG A 250 3.44 -22.58 13.68
N GLY A 251 2.12 -22.62 13.87
CA GLY A 251 1.49 -22.38 15.17
C GLY A 251 1.70 -20.96 15.72
N ASN A 252 2.21 -20.04 14.91
CA ASN A 252 2.54 -18.66 15.28
C ASN A 252 1.45 -17.65 14.89
N VAL A 253 0.25 -18.12 14.58
CA VAL A 253 -0.90 -17.28 14.24
C VAL A 253 -1.47 -16.68 15.52
N ILE A 254 -1.58 -15.37 15.55
CA ILE A 254 -2.18 -14.64 16.66
C ILE A 254 -3.63 -14.36 16.29
N SER A 255 -4.57 -14.91 17.08
CA SER A 255 -5.99 -14.67 16.88
C SER A 255 -6.36 -13.27 17.36
N PRO A 256 -6.99 -12.42 16.52
CA PRO A 256 -7.46 -11.12 16.94
C PRO A 256 -8.60 -11.22 17.97
N ASP A 257 -9.39 -12.30 17.98
CA ASP A 257 -10.57 -12.43 18.83
C ASP A 257 -10.23 -12.33 20.33
N HIS A 258 -9.17 -13.01 20.77
CA HIS A 258 -8.72 -12.94 22.17
C HIS A 258 -8.25 -11.54 22.56
N LEU A 259 -7.64 -10.81 21.62
CA LEU A 259 -7.19 -9.44 21.86
C LEU A 259 -8.38 -8.48 21.94
N VAL A 260 -9.38 -8.66 21.08
CA VAL A 260 -10.63 -7.88 21.11
C VAL A 260 -11.40 -8.16 22.40
N GLU A 261 -11.48 -9.40 22.86
CA GLU A 261 -12.11 -9.75 24.14
C GLU A 261 -11.39 -9.11 25.34
N SER A 262 -10.05 -9.08 25.31
CA SER A 262 -9.25 -8.57 26.44
C SER A 262 -9.13 -7.04 26.47
N TYR A 263 -9.04 -6.39 25.30
CA TYR A 263 -8.72 -4.95 25.20
C TYR A 263 -9.80 -4.11 24.51
N GLY A 264 -10.77 -4.75 23.86
CA GLY A 264 -11.77 -4.09 23.01
C GLY A 264 -11.29 -3.85 21.57
N ALA A 265 -12.25 -3.74 20.66
CA ALA A 265 -11.99 -3.56 19.22
C ALA A 265 -11.16 -2.30 18.93
N ASP A 266 -11.43 -1.19 19.61
CA ASP A 266 -10.73 0.09 19.41
C ASP A 266 -9.25 0.00 19.76
N ALA A 267 -8.90 -0.69 20.85
CA ALA A 267 -7.50 -0.86 21.23
C ALA A 267 -6.74 -1.70 20.19
N VAL A 268 -7.35 -2.76 19.67
CA VAL A 268 -6.74 -3.59 18.61
C VAL A 268 -6.58 -2.82 17.31
N ARG A 269 -7.62 -2.09 16.87
CA ARG A 269 -7.58 -1.24 15.67
C ARG A 269 -6.50 -0.18 15.77
N ALA A 270 -6.48 0.59 16.85
CA ALA A 270 -5.47 1.63 17.05
C ALA A 270 -4.06 1.03 17.16
N TYR A 271 -3.91 -0.15 17.78
CA TYR A 271 -2.60 -0.80 17.83
C TYR A 271 -2.11 -1.20 16.44
N LEU A 272 -2.95 -1.84 15.61
CA LEU A 272 -2.62 -2.20 14.23
C LEU A 272 -2.22 -0.98 13.38
N MET A 273 -2.85 0.15 13.64
CA MET A 273 -2.55 1.42 12.94
C MET A 273 -1.31 2.15 13.49
N PHE A 274 -0.86 1.82 14.70
CA PHE A 274 0.23 2.52 15.38
C PHE A 274 1.58 1.80 15.33
N PHE A 275 1.57 0.48 15.50
CA PHE A 275 2.78 -0.26 15.87
C PHE A 275 3.86 -0.31 14.78
N ALA A 276 3.45 -0.15 13.52
CA ALA A 276 4.33 -0.15 12.37
C ALA A 276 3.85 0.88 11.33
N ARG A 277 4.76 1.26 10.43
CA ARG A 277 4.35 1.97 9.21
C ARG A 277 3.51 1.02 8.37
N TRP A 278 2.33 1.47 7.95
CA TRP A 278 1.32 0.64 7.30
C TRP A 278 1.85 -0.13 6.08
N GLU A 279 2.66 0.52 5.26
CA GLU A 279 3.27 -0.06 4.04
C GLU A 279 4.42 -1.05 4.31
N GLN A 280 5.03 -0.99 5.50
CA GLN A 280 6.21 -1.81 5.84
C GLN A 280 5.82 -3.06 6.63
N GLY A 281 4.83 -2.94 7.52
CA GLY A 281 4.54 -3.99 8.49
C GLY A 281 5.69 -4.15 9.49
N ALA A 282 5.56 -5.11 10.40
CA ALA A 282 6.59 -5.46 11.38
C ALA A 282 6.25 -6.81 12.05
N PRO A 283 7.20 -7.41 12.78
CA PRO A 283 6.89 -8.43 13.77
C PRO A 283 5.87 -7.93 14.79
N TRP A 284 4.87 -8.75 15.06
CA TRP A 284 3.88 -8.49 16.08
C TRP A 284 4.53 -8.42 17.47
N SER A 285 3.98 -7.58 18.35
CA SER A 285 4.37 -7.53 19.76
C SER A 285 3.14 -7.48 20.66
N SER A 286 2.86 -8.55 21.39
CA SER A 286 1.68 -8.62 22.27
C SER A 286 1.73 -7.63 23.44
N THR A 287 2.90 -7.07 23.77
CA THR A 287 3.05 -6.08 24.84
C THR A 287 2.78 -4.64 24.37
N GLY A 288 2.84 -4.37 23.07
CA GLY A 288 2.68 -3.02 22.52
C GLY A 288 1.26 -2.46 22.68
N ILE A 289 0.25 -3.34 22.68
CA ILE A 289 -1.17 -2.94 22.76
C ILE A 289 -1.52 -2.26 24.09
N GLU A 290 -0.80 -2.56 25.18
CA GLU A 290 -1.04 -1.93 26.47
C GLU A 290 -0.83 -0.40 26.43
N GLY A 291 0.13 0.07 25.61
CA GLY A 291 0.38 1.50 25.44
C GLY A 291 -0.84 2.23 24.86
N ILE A 292 -1.49 1.61 23.88
CA ILE A 292 -2.73 2.10 23.26
C ILE A 292 -3.87 2.05 24.25
N SER A 293 -4.07 0.93 24.94
CA SER A 293 -5.12 0.81 25.96
C SER A 293 -4.97 1.88 27.06
N ARG A 294 -3.75 2.13 27.55
CA ARG A 294 -3.48 3.21 28.51
C ARG A 294 -3.79 4.60 27.95
N TRP A 295 -3.55 4.84 26.66
CA TRP A 295 -3.89 6.11 26.03
C TRP A 295 -5.41 6.30 25.93
N LEU A 296 -6.15 5.29 25.47
CA LEU A 296 -7.62 5.34 25.42
C LEU A 296 -8.25 5.57 26.80
N HIS A 297 -7.72 4.92 27.84
CA HIS A 297 -8.15 5.20 29.23
C HIS A 297 -7.88 6.65 29.68
N ARG A 298 -6.77 7.26 29.23
CA ARG A 298 -6.50 8.68 29.53
C ARG A 298 -7.51 9.61 28.85
N VAL A 299 -7.88 9.33 27.60
CA VAL A 299 -8.91 10.09 26.88
C VAL A 299 -10.26 9.94 27.59
N TRP A 300 -10.63 8.69 27.90
CA TRP A 300 -11.86 8.36 28.62
C TRP A 300 -11.97 9.14 29.94
N ARG A 301 -10.94 9.06 30.78
CA ARG A 301 -10.90 9.74 32.07
C ARG A 301 -11.00 11.26 31.91
N LEU A 302 -10.23 11.85 30.99
CA LEU A 302 -10.23 13.29 30.75
C LEU A 302 -11.63 13.81 30.41
N VAL A 303 -12.34 13.12 29.50
CA VAL A 303 -13.69 13.52 29.08
C VAL A 303 -14.68 13.35 30.24
N LEU A 304 -14.65 12.22 30.95
CA LEU A 304 -15.57 11.98 32.06
C LEU A 304 -15.40 12.98 33.21
N GLU A 305 -14.16 13.25 33.62
CA GLU A 305 -13.87 14.22 34.68
C GLU A 305 -14.33 15.62 34.26
N PHE A 306 -14.11 16.01 32.99
CA PHE A 306 -14.61 17.28 32.47
C PHE A 306 -16.13 17.38 32.52
N VAL A 307 -16.84 16.33 32.05
CA VAL A 307 -18.31 16.28 32.08
C VAL A 307 -18.84 16.34 33.52
N GLU A 308 -18.20 15.63 34.45
CA GLU A 308 -18.58 15.63 35.86
C GLU A 308 -18.44 17.03 36.50
N HIS A 309 -17.30 17.70 36.30
CA HIS A 309 -17.13 19.06 36.83
C HIS A 309 -18.05 20.07 36.15
N LYS A 310 -18.29 19.94 34.84
CA LYS A 310 -19.25 20.77 34.09
C LYS A 310 -20.66 20.65 34.66
N ASN A 311 -21.10 19.44 34.99
CA ASN A 311 -22.44 19.19 35.54
C ASN A 311 -22.62 19.66 36.99
N LYS A 312 -21.51 19.79 37.75
CA LYS A 312 -21.51 20.25 39.14
C LYS A 312 -21.36 21.77 39.27
N ASP A 313 -21.27 22.49 38.16
CA ASP A 313 -20.88 23.91 38.10
C ASP A 313 -19.53 24.19 38.83
N ASP A 314 -18.67 23.17 38.97
CA ASP A 314 -17.41 23.22 39.73
C ASP A 314 -16.22 23.66 38.85
N ILE A 315 -16.53 24.21 37.68
CA ILE A 315 -15.54 24.77 36.78
C ILE A 315 -15.16 26.15 37.30
N SER A 316 -14.00 26.25 37.95
CA SER A 316 -13.50 27.53 38.44
C SER A 316 -13.18 28.49 37.29
N ILE A 317 -13.78 29.68 37.32
CA ILE A 317 -13.44 30.78 36.40
C ILE A 317 -12.12 31.36 36.89
N SER A 318 -11.02 30.91 36.29
CA SER A 318 -9.68 31.46 36.52
C SER A 318 -9.31 32.43 35.39
N GLU A 319 -8.43 33.40 35.66
CA GLU A 319 -7.83 34.22 34.60
C GLU A 319 -6.99 33.30 33.69
N VAL A 320 -7.54 32.97 32.52
CA VAL A 320 -6.87 32.16 31.51
C VAL A 320 -5.79 33.00 30.85
N SER A 321 -4.55 32.51 30.88
CA SER A 321 -3.45 33.14 30.14
C SER A 321 -3.75 33.12 28.64
N GLU A 322 -3.78 34.29 28.01
CA GLU A 322 -3.97 34.45 26.56
C GLU A 322 -2.95 33.63 25.75
N LYS A 323 -1.71 33.54 26.25
CA LYS A 323 -0.68 32.68 25.68
C LYS A 323 -1.08 31.20 25.73
N ALA A 324 -1.56 30.72 26.87
CA ALA A 324 -1.95 29.31 27.03
C ALA A 324 -3.16 28.94 26.15
N LEU A 325 -4.10 29.86 25.99
CA LEU A 325 -5.24 29.69 25.08
C LEU A 325 -4.77 29.59 23.62
N ARG A 326 -3.95 30.55 23.18
CA ARG A 326 -3.38 30.57 21.83
C ARG A 326 -2.54 29.32 21.53
N ASP A 327 -1.76 28.85 22.50
CA ASP A 327 -0.96 27.63 22.35
C ASP A 327 -1.85 26.38 22.24
N LEU A 328 -2.98 26.34 22.95
CA LEU A 328 -3.99 25.27 22.82
C LEU A 328 -4.64 25.31 21.43
N THR A 329 -5.18 26.46 21.00
CA THR A 329 -5.78 26.65 19.67
C THR A 329 -4.81 26.24 18.57
N ARG A 330 -3.55 26.70 18.65
CA ARG A 330 -2.50 26.31 17.70
C ARG A 330 -2.31 24.80 17.67
N LYS A 331 -2.23 24.14 18.84
CA LYS A 331 -2.04 22.69 18.88
C LYS A 331 -3.25 21.94 18.32
N ILE A 332 -4.47 22.40 18.54
CA ILE A 332 -5.70 21.84 17.96
C ILE A 332 -5.60 21.88 16.43
N HIS A 333 -5.43 23.07 15.84
CA HIS A 333 -5.38 23.22 14.38
C HIS A 333 -4.16 22.57 13.73
N LYS A 334 -3.01 22.54 14.42
CA LYS A 334 -1.85 21.80 13.95
C LYS A 334 -2.13 20.30 13.90
N THR A 335 -2.82 19.77 14.91
CA THR A 335 -3.23 18.36 14.95
C THR A 335 -4.23 18.05 13.84
N ILE A 336 -5.22 18.92 13.58
CA ILE A 336 -6.14 18.76 12.44
C ILE A 336 -5.36 18.69 11.13
N GLN A 337 -4.42 19.61 10.90
CA GLN A 337 -3.61 19.64 9.68
C GLN A 337 -2.78 18.37 9.52
N ASP A 338 -2.05 17.98 10.55
CA ASP A 338 -1.14 16.84 10.50
C ASP A 338 -1.91 15.53 10.33
N VAL A 339 -3.00 15.33 11.10
CA VAL A 339 -3.85 14.14 10.98
C VAL A 339 -4.52 14.06 9.61
N SER A 340 -5.05 15.16 9.07
CA SER A 340 -5.67 15.17 7.74
C SER A 340 -4.67 14.75 6.66
N ASN A 341 -3.48 15.34 6.67
CA ASN A 341 -2.42 15.03 5.70
C ASN A 341 -1.92 13.58 5.83
N ASP A 342 -1.81 13.07 7.05
CA ASP A 342 -1.25 11.75 7.31
C ASP A 342 -2.27 10.64 7.03
N MET A 343 -3.57 10.89 7.24
CA MET A 343 -4.65 9.99 6.81
C MET A 343 -4.63 9.79 5.29
N ASP A 344 -4.53 10.87 4.51
CA ASP A 344 -4.44 10.81 3.04
C ASP A 344 -3.21 10.01 2.55
N LYS A 345 -2.13 10.06 3.33
CA LYS A 345 -0.85 9.38 3.03
C LYS A 345 -0.74 7.99 3.66
N PHE A 346 -1.75 7.53 4.40
CA PHE A 346 -1.75 6.24 5.10
C PHE A 346 -0.62 6.15 6.16
N GLN A 347 -0.22 7.29 6.73
CA GLN A 347 0.74 7.38 7.83
C GLN A 347 0.02 7.25 9.19
N PHE A 348 -0.72 6.16 9.37
CA PHE A 348 -1.61 6.00 10.54
C PHE A 348 -0.88 6.00 11.88
N ASN A 349 0.40 5.62 11.90
CA ASN A 349 1.22 5.65 13.10
C ASN A 349 1.54 7.08 13.56
N THR A 350 1.72 8.02 12.62
CA THR A 350 1.92 9.44 12.95
C THR A 350 0.59 10.11 13.28
N VAL A 351 -0.52 9.69 12.67
CA VAL A 351 -1.88 10.10 13.09
C VAL A 351 -2.08 9.83 14.58
N ILE A 352 -1.86 8.59 15.03
CA ILE A 352 -2.05 8.23 16.44
C ILE A 352 -1.07 8.98 17.35
N SER A 353 0.18 9.18 16.90
CA SER A 353 1.16 9.99 17.64
C SER A 353 0.66 11.43 17.87
N SER A 354 0.13 12.07 16.82
CA SER A 354 -0.45 13.42 16.88
C SER A 354 -1.66 13.50 17.81
N LEU A 355 -2.53 12.48 17.80
CA LEU A 355 -3.68 12.38 18.71
C LEU A 355 -3.25 12.20 20.18
N MET A 356 -2.21 11.40 20.43
CA MET A 356 -1.62 11.26 21.77
C MET A 356 -1.03 12.59 22.26
N GLU A 357 -0.36 13.34 21.40
CA GLU A 357 0.16 14.67 21.74
C GLU A 357 -0.96 15.66 22.07
N LEU A 358 -2.03 15.70 21.26
CA LEU A 358 -3.20 16.54 21.55
C LEU A 358 -3.86 16.13 22.88
N THR A 359 -4.00 14.83 23.13
CA THR A 359 -4.49 14.29 24.42
C THR A 359 -3.64 14.80 25.59
N ASN A 360 -2.31 14.80 25.46
CA ASN A 360 -1.40 15.30 26.49
C ASN A 360 -1.54 16.81 26.70
N THR A 361 -1.70 17.58 25.62
CA THR A 361 -1.94 19.03 25.70
C THR A 361 -3.26 19.34 26.39
N LEU A 362 -4.34 18.63 26.06
CA LEU A 362 -5.65 18.80 26.70
C LEU A 362 -5.59 18.44 28.18
N ASN A 363 -4.94 17.33 28.56
CA ASN A 363 -4.74 17.00 29.98
C ASN A 363 -4.00 18.12 30.76
N LYS A 364 -2.97 18.73 30.14
CA LYS A 364 -2.26 19.86 30.75
C LYS A 364 -3.14 21.11 30.85
N ALA A 365 -3.89 21.43 29.79
CA ALA A 365 -4.82 22.55 29.77
C ALA A 365 -5.89 22.40 30.86
N TYR A 366 -6.43 21.19 31.02
CA TYR A 366 -7.37 20.84 32.06
C TYR A 366 -6.80 21.05 33.47
N THR A 367 -5.58 20.55 33.72
CA THR A 367 -4.89 20.71 35.01
C THR A 367 -4.59 22.18 35.32
N ASN A 368 -4.31 22.98 34.29
CA ASN A 368 -4.04 24.41 34.40
C ASN A 368 -5.32 25.27 34.43
N SER A 369 -6.49 24.67 34.66
CA SER A 369 -7.79 25.37 34.80
C SER A 369 -8.26 26.11 33.53
N LEU A 370 -7.85 25.67 32.33
CA LEU A 370 -8.41 26.15 31.06
C LEU A 370 -9.76 25.48 30.70
N SER A 371 -10.26 24.57 31.54
CA SER A 371 -11.50 23.81 31.29
C SER A 371 -12.76 24.68 31.24
N SER A 372 -12.71 25.90 31.76
CA SER A 372 -13.79 26.89 31.68
C SER A 372 -13.94 27.56 30.32
N ASN A 373 -12.93 27.44 29.46
CA ASN A 373 -12.92 28.09 28.16
C ASN A 373 -13.57 27.20 27.09
N SER A 374 -14.35 27.79 26.18
CA SER A 374 -14.97 27.09 25.05
C SER A 374 -13.95 26.39 24.15
N GLU A 375 -12.73 26.92 24.06
CA GLU A 375 -11.63 26.32 23.29
C GLU A 375 -11.24 24.93 23.81
N PHE A 376 -11.35 24.70 25.12
CA PHE A 376 -11.08 23.39 25.69
C PHE A 376 -12.13 22.37 25.23
N MET A 377 -13.40 22.76 25.23
CA MET A 377 -14.49 21.92 24.70
C MET A 377 -14.28 21.65 23.21
N HIS A 378 -13.95 22.67 22.42
CA HIS A 378 -13.60 22.51 21.01
C HIS A 378 -12.43 21.53 20.79
N GLY A 379 -11.41 21.58 21.67
CA GLY A 379 -10.30 20.66 21.63
C GLY A 379 -10.68 19.20 21.92
N LEU A 380 -11.57 18.96 22.88
CA LEU A 380 -12.12 17.61 23.15
C LEU A 380 -12.94 17.11 21.95
N GLU A 381 -13.82 17.94 21.40
CA GLU A 381 -14.62 17.60 20.23
C GLU A 381 -13.76 17.27 19.02
N THR A 382 -12.76 18.10 18.75
CA THR A 382 -11.78 17.87 17.68
C THR A 382 -11.02 16.56 17.88
N LEU A 383 -10.55 16.29 19.11
CA LEU A 383 -9.88 15.02 19.41
C LEU A 383 -10.77 13.83 19.08
N LEU A 384 -12.04 13.85 19.50
CA LEU A 384 -12.98 12.74 19.27
C LEU A 384 -13.33 12.56 17.78
N LEU A 385 -13.52 13.64 17.04
CA LEU A 385 -13.73 13.62 15.58
C LEU A 385 -12.55 12.99 14.85
N LEU A 386 -11.32 13.39 15.18
CA LEU A 386 -10.11 12.87 14.55
C LEU A 386 -9.81 11.42 14.97
N MET A 387 -10.23 11.00 16.17
CA MET A 387 -10.10 9.62 16.65
C MET A 387 -11.10 8.66 16.00
N ALA A 388 -12.29 9.14 15.61
CA ALA A 388 -13.42 8.30 15.19
C ALA A 388 -13.12 7.32 14.03
N PRO A 389 -12.31 7.63 13.00
CA PRO A 389 -11.96 6.67 11.96
C PRO A 389 -11.18 5.44 12.49
N ILE A 390 -10.39 5.64 13.55
CA ILE A 390 -9.50 4.62 14.11
C ILE A 390 -10.18 3.87 15.26
N VAL A 391 -10.80 4.62 16.18
CA VAL A 391 -11.44 4.10 17.40
C VAL A 391 -12.90 4.54 17.50
N PRO A 392 -13.78 4.03 16.62
CA PRO A 392 -15.13 4.54 16.46
C PRO A 392 -15.99 4.43 17.72
N HIS A 393 -15.86 3.35 18.49
CA HIS A 393 -16.80 3.05 19.59
C HIS A 393 -16.59 4.00 20.78
N ILE A 394 -15.35 4.18 21.22
CA ILE A 394 -14.99 5.10 22.30
C ILE A 394 -15.22 6.55 21.90
N SER A 395 -14.97 6.90 20.62
CA SER A 395 -15.25 8.23 20.10
C SER A 395 -16.74 8.57 20.15
N GLU A 396 -17.60 7.66 19.69
CA GLU A 396 -19.06 7.84 19.74
C GLU A 396 -19.57 7.99 21.19
N GLU A 397 -19.17 7.07 22.06
CA GLU A 397 -19.62 7.06 23.45
C GLU A 397 -19.21 8.34 24.19
N LEU A 398 -17.97 8.81 24.00
CA LEU A 398 -17.49 10.04 24.60
C LEU A 398 -18.11 11.30 23.98
N TRP A 399 -18.41 11.27 22.68
CA TRP A 399 -19.09 12.37 21.98
C TRP A 399 -20.47 12.63 22.57
N LEU A 400 -21.26 11.57 22.79
CA LEU A 400 -22.56 11.68 23.43
C LEU A 400 -22.45 12.15 24.88
N LYS A 401 -21.44 11.70 25.63
CA LYS A 401 -21.22 12.16 27.02
C LYS A 401 -20.88 13.64 27.13
N LEU A 402 -20.26 14.23 26.10
CA LEU A 402 -20.06 15.70 26.04
C LEU A 402 -21.36 16.49 25.86
N GLY A 403 -22.47 15.80 25.57
CA GLY A 403 -23.78 16.39 25.31
C GLY A 403 -24.04 16.69 23.84
N ASN A 404 -23.21 16.16 22.93
CA ASN A 404 -23.34 16.40 21.50
C ASN A 404 -24.40 15.49 20.88
N SER A 405 -24.96 15.92 19.75
CA SER A 405 -25.96 15.15 19.02
C SER A 405 -25.35 13.91 18.37
N TYR A 406 -26.06 12.78 18.46
CA TYR A 406 -25.71 11.55 17.74
C TYR A 406 -25.66 11.82 16.23
N SER A 407 -24.64 11.41 15.48
CA SER A 407 -23.45 10.63 15.83
C SER A 407 -22.17 11.43 15.54
N VAL A 408 -21.03 11.06 16.16
CA VAL A 408 -19.71 11.62 15.78
C VAL A 408 -19.40 11.36 14.31
N HIS A 409 -19.90 10.26 13.75
CA HIS A 409 -19.69 9.85 12.35
C HIS A 409 -20.55 10.63 11.34
N ASN A 410 -21.54 11.38 11.80
CA ASN A 410 -22.37 12.24 10.95
C ASN A 410 -21.86 13.68 10.90
N GLN A 411 -20.77 13.99 11.62
CA GLN A 411 -20.19 15.32 11.67
C GLN A 411 -19.22 15.53 10.52
N SER A 412 -19.07 16.78 10.10
CA SER A 412 -18.01 17.14 9.15
C SER A 412 -16.63 16.97 9.77
N TRP A 413 -15.67 16.57 8.94
CA TRP A 413 -14.27 16.56 9.32
C TRP A 413 -13.81 17.99 9.72
N PRO A 414 -13.06 18.16 10.82
CA PRO A 414 -12.67 19.48 11.29
C PRO A 414 -11.75 20.20 10.29
N VAL A 415 -11.94 21.52 10.16
CA VAL A 415 -11.20 22.35 9.20
C VAL A 415 -10.07 23.09 9.90
N VAL A 416 -8.91 23.16 9.25
CA VAL A 416 -7.74 23.88 9.75
C VAL A 416 -7.97 25.39 9.62
N ASP A 417 -7.87 26.12 10.73
CA ASP A 417 -7.62 27.55 10.70
C ASP A 417 -6.13 27.77 10.37
N ARG A 418 -5.87 28.38 9.21
CA ARG A 418 -4.51 28.60 8.73
C ARG A 418 -3.77 29.66 9.52
N GLU A 419 -4.47 30.62 10.12
CA GLU A 419 -3.84 31.68 10.92
C GLU A 419 -3.39 31.13 12.27
N ALA A 420 -4.21 30.26 12.88
CA ALA A 420 -3.88 29.59 14.14
C ALA A 420 -2.62 28.71 14.07
N VAL A 421 -2.28 28.19 12.88
CA VAL A 421 -1.12 27.30 12.67
C VAL A 421 0.20 28.08 12.49
N ILE A 422 0.14 29.40 12.27
CA ILE A 422 1.35 30.21 12.11
C ILE A 422 2.15 30.20 13.42
N GLU A 423 3.41 29.77 13.32
CA GLU A 423 4.37 29.92 14.40
C GLU A 423 4.83 31.38 14.42
N GLU A 424 4.65 32.07 15.54
CA GLU A 424 5.25 33.40 15.76
C GLU A 424 6.73 33.27 16.13
N GLU A 425 7.09 32.16 16.79
CA GLU A 425 8.44 31.86 17.23
C GLU A 425 8.82 30.42 16.88
N ILE A 426 10.03 30.23 16.34
CA ILE A 426 10.63 28.94 16.00
C ILE A 426 11.84 28.65 16.90
N VAL A 427 12.12 27.36 17.12
CA VAL A 427 13.37 26.94 17.76
C VAL A 427 14.47 26.80 16.70
N LEU A 428 15.33 27.80 16.61
CA LEU A 428 16.49 27.79 15.72
C LEU A 428 17.62 26.94 16.33
N VAL A 429 17.93 25.79 15.72
CA VAL A 429 19.01 24.91 16.17
C VAL A 429 20.36 25.48 15.74
N ILE A 430 21.29 25.62 16.68
CA ILE A 430 22.62 26.17 16.40
C ILE A 430 23.66 25.04 16.43
N GLN A 431 24.40 24.90 15.34
CA GLN A 431 25.43 23.88 15.15
C GLN A 431 26.80 24.50 14.92
N VAL A 432 27.85 23.77 15.32
CA VAL A 432 29.24 24.06 14.97
C VAL A 432 29.86 22.81 14.35
N ASN A 433 30.34 22.90 13.12
CA ASN A 433 30.82 21.76 12.31
C ASN A 433 29.85 20.56 12.34
N GLY A 434 28.55 20.84 12.18
CA GLY A 434 27.48 19.84 12.13
C GLY A 434 27.05 19.25 13.48
N LYS A 435 27.66 19.66 14.60
CA LYS A 435 27.26 19.21 15.95
C LYS A 435 26.43 20.29 16.65
N VAL A 436 25.28 19.92 17.22
CA VAL A 436 24.39 20.84 17.95
C VAL A 436 25.10 21.39 19.19
N ARG A 437 25.01 22.72 19.37
CA ARG A 437 25.61 23.48 20.49
C ARG A 437 24.61 24.31 21.25
N ASP A 438 23.55 24.76 20.59
CA ASP A 438 22.49 25.50 21.27
C ASP A 438 21.15 25.42 20.53
N ARG A 439 20.09 25.92 21.16
CA ARG A 439 18.75 26.09 20.61
C ARG A 439 18.21 27.45 21.06
N LEU A 440 17.90 28.33 20.12
CA LEU A 440 17.37 29.67 20.40
C LEU A 440 15.91 29.76 19.98
N LEU A 441 15.06 30.36 20.81
CA LEU A 441 13.70 30.74 20.41
C LEU A 441 13.78 32.10 19.71
N VAL A 442 13.32 32.17 18.46
CA VAL A 442 13.42 33.37 17.61
C VAL A 442 12.14 33.57 16.81
N ASP A 443 11.89 34.77 16.32
CA ASP A 443 10.76 35.06 15.42
C ASP A 443 10.77 34.12 14.19
N ALA A 444 9.62 33.55 13.83
CA ALA A 444 9.52 32.62 12.71
C ALA A 444 9.89 33.24 11.35
N ASN A 445 9.73 34.56 11.21
CA ASN A 445 10.09 35.34 10.04
C ASN A 445 11.51 35.94 10.13
N ILE A 446 12.35 35.43 11.05
CA ILE A 446 13.72 35.91 11.20
C ILE A 446 14.49 35.82 9.87
N ASN A 447 15.00 36.98 9.43
CA ASN A 447 15.81 37.04 8.22
C ASN A 447 17.17 36.37 8.43
N ALA A 448 17.78 35.95 7.32
CA ALA A 448 19.02 35.16 7.33
C ALA A 448 20.17 35.86 8.07
N ASP A 449 20.32 37.17 7.93
CA ASP A 449 21.43 37.91 8.54
C ASP A 449 21.28 38.04 10.05
N THR A 450 20.04 38.22 10.52
CA THR A 450 19.71 38.25 11.94
C THR A 450 19.90 36.88 12.57
N ALA A 451 19.45 35.80 11.92
CA ALA A 451 19.63 34.43 12.38
C ALA A 451 21.12 34.06 12.49
N LYS A 452 21.93 34.38 11.47
CA LYS A 452 23.38 34.17 11.49
C LYS A 452 24.06 34.98 12.59
N SER A 453 23.66 36.23 12.78
CA SER A 453 24.23 37.11 13.82
C SER A 453 23.94 36.58 15.23
N LEU A 454 22.71 36.12 15.49
CA LEU A 454 22.33 35.50 16.76
C LEU A 454 23.12 34.20 17.02
N ALA A 455 23.30 33.38 15.98
CA ALA A 455 24.07 32.14 16.08
C ALA A 455 25.54 32.39 16.45
N ILE A 456 26.18 33.42 15.89
CA ILE A 456 27.56 33.78 16.25
C ILE A 456 27.61 34.34 17.67
N LYS A 457 26.67 35.19 18.07
CA LYS A 457 26.64 35.83 19.40
C LYS A 457 26.28 34.86 20.54
N CYS A 458 25.86 33.64 20.22
CA CYS A 458 25.56 32.60 21.21
C CYS A 458 26.83 32.23 22.01
N ASP A 459 26.75 32.33 23.34
CA ASP A 459 27.86 32.03 24.26
C ASP A 459 28.45 30.63 24.04
N ASN A 460 27.60 29.66 23.74
CA ASN A 460 28.02 28.29 23.49
C ASN A 460 28.77 28.14 22.16
N VAL A 461 28.46 28.95 21.15
CA VAL A 461 29.19 28.97 19.86
C VAL A 461 30.51 29.74 20.00
N GLN A 462 30.53 30.84 20.73
CA GLN A 462 31.74 31.65 20.98
C GLN A 462 32.88 30.84 21.60
N LYS A 463 32.55 29.90 22.49
CA LYS A 463 33.53 28.95 23.09
C LYS A 463 34.26 28.11 22.04
N TYR A 464 33.61 27.79 20.91
CA TYR A 464 34.23 27.01 19.83
C TYR A 464 34.91 27.88 18.78
N LEU A 465 34.45 29.12 18.59
CA LEU A 465 35.10 30.08 17.70
C LEU A 465 36.48 30.49 18.20
N GLN A 466 36.69 30.57 19.53
CA GLN A 466 37.99 30.90 20.15
C GLN A 466 38.65 32.17 19.54
N GLY A 467 37.83 33.15 19.16
CA GLY A 467 38.30 34.40 18.54
C GLY A 467 38.67 34.30 17.04
N LYS A 468 38.40 33.17 16.38
CA LYS A 468 38.55 33.01 14.93
C LYS A 468 37.23 33.29 14.21
N ASP A 469 37.33 33.88 13.03
CA ASP A 469 36.18 34.06 12.15
C ASP A 469 35.73 32.73 11.54
N PRO A 470 34.42 32.47 11.42
CA PRO A 470 33.92 31.27 10.78
C PRO A 470 34.20 31.30 9.27
N LYS A 471 34.61 30.17 8.70
CA LYS A 471 34.82 30.03 7.25
C LYS A 471 33.53 30.15 6.47
N GLN A 472 32.43 29.65 7.02
CA GLN A 472 31.13 29.68 6.39
C GLN A 472 30.02 29.58 7.43
N ILE A 473 28.90 30.27 7.19
CA ILE A 473 27.70 30.16 8.03
C ILE A 473 26.53 29.79 7.14
N ILE A 474 26.00 28.60 7.36
CA ILE A 474 24.90 28.03 6.59
C ILE A 474 23.62 28.22 7.39
N TYR A 475 22.69 28.99 6.84
CA TYR A 475 21.35 29.15 7.40
C TYR A 475 20.37 28.32 6.57
N ILE A 476 19.60 27.47 7.25
CA ILE A 476 18.44 26.80 6.68
C ILE A 476 17.20 27.45 7.30
N PRO A 477 16.41 28.20 6.52
CA PRO A 477 15.22 28.90 7.01
C PRO A 477 14.31 28.01 7.84
N GLY A 478 13.85 28.52 8.99
CA GLY A 478 12.91 27.81 9.86
C GLY A 478 13.51 26.62 10.63
N ARG A 479 14.81 26.31 10.47
CA ARG A 479 15.38 25.05 11.00
C ARG A 479 16.66 25.24 11.81
N LEU A 480 17.74 25.71 11.18
CA LEU A 480 19.05 25.72 11.83
C LEU A 480 20.03 26.73 11.26
N VAL A 481 21.04 27.07 12.05
CA VAL A 481 22.28 27.71 11.60
C VAL A 481 23.45 26.81 11.93
N ASN A 482 24.27 26.48 10.93
CA ASN A 482 25.52 25.74 11.10
C ASN A 482 26.71 26.65 10.84
N VAL A 483 27.56 26.79 11.86
CA VAL A 483 28.79 27.59 11.83
C VAL A 483 29.97 26.65 11.52
N VAL A 484 30.63 26.89 10.39
CA VAL A 484 31.79 26.11 9.94
C VAL A 484 33.06 26.85 10.31
N LEU A 485 33.96 26.18 11.05
CA LEU A 485 35.23 26.75 11.56
C LEU A 485 36.41 26.59 10.58
#